data_AF-A0A537RDF6-F1
#
_entry.id   AF-A0A537RDF6-F1
#
_cell.length_a   1.000
_cell.length_b   1.000
_cell.length_c   1.000
_cell.angle_alpha   90.00
_cell.angle_beta   90.00
_cell.angle_gamma   90.00
#
_symmetry.space_group_name_H-M   'P 1'
#
loop_
_entity.id
_entity.type
_entity.pdbx_description
1 polymer ?
#
loop_
_entity_poly.entity_id
_entity_poly.type
_entity_poly.pdbx_seq_one_letter_code
_entity_poly.pdbx_strand_id
1 'polypeptide(L)'
;TETAERIWKTECATLMISQKGCISEKLLRARERGEFISYSEWETEADIERYTNSAAHKQIVSHTRSVKGASAVVKLYDLVN
;
A
#
# COMPACT_ATOMS: atom_id res chain seq x y z
N THR A 1 -1.20 -17.32 4.26
CA THR A 1 -1.25 -16.42 3.08
C THR A 1 -2.62 -15.83 2.88
N GLU A 2 -3.71 -16.61 2.93
CA GLU A 2 -5.10 -16.12 2.76
C GLU A 2 -5.50 -14.99 3.74
N THR A 3 -5.01 -15.02 4.98
CA THR A 3 -5.30 -14.00 5.99
C THR A 3 -4.67 -12.64 5.68
N ALA A 4 -3.44 -12.62 5.14
CA ALA A 4 -2.72 -11.38 4.86
C ALA A 4 -3.31 -10.65 3.64
N GLU A 5 -3.67 -11.40 2.59
CA GLU A 5 -4.35 -10.84 1.41
C GLU A 5 -5.72 -10.26 1.76
N ARG A 6 -6.48 -10.96 2.61
CA ARG A 6 -7.79 -10.49 3.05
C ARG A 6 -7.66 -9.21 3.87
N ILE A 7 -6.81 -9.18 4.90
CA ILE A 7 -6.56 -7.99 5.73
C ILE A 7 -6.13 -6.82 4.85
N TRP A 8 -5.23 -7.04 3.90
CA TRP A 8 -4.80 -5.97 3.01
C TRP A 8 -5.96 -5.44 2.18
N LYS A 9 -6.73 -6.30 1.51
CA LYS A 9 -7.83 -5.88 0.63
C LYS A 9 -8.97 -5.20 1.38
N THR A 10 -9.30 -5.63 2.60
CA THR A 10 -10.44 -5.09 3.34
C THR A 10 -10.08 -3.83 4.12
N GLU A 11 -8.88 -3.77 4.71
CA GLU A 11 -8.50 -2.71 5.63
C GLU A 11 -7.51 -1.74 4.96
N CYS A 12 -6.39 -2.24 4.44
CA CYS A 12 -5.30 -1.38 3.97
C CYS A 12 -5.64 -0.69 2.64
N ALA A 13 -6.11 -1.44 1.64
CA ALA A 13 -6.46 -0.92 0.32
C ALA A 13 -7.55 0.14 0.40
N THR A 14 -8.59 -0.10 1.19
CA THR A 14 -9.69 0.84 1.45
C THR A 14 -9.20 2.15 2.08
N LEU A 15 -8.28 2.05 3.04
CA LEU A 15 -7.69 3.22 3.68
C LEU A 15 -6.81 4.03 2.72
N MET A 16 -6.08 3.38 1.81
CA MET A 16 -5.25 4.08 0.83
C MET A 16 -6.06 4.77 -0.28
N ILE A 17 -7.00 4.06 -0.90
CA ILE A 17 -7.79 4.61 -2.02
C ILE A 17 -8.70 5.76 -1.59
N SER A 18 -9.04 5.84 -0.30
CA SER A 18 -9.81 6.97 0.26
C SER A 18 -8.97 8.22 0.55
N GLN A 19 -7.65 8.16 0.41
CA GLN A 19 -6.79 9.32 0.60
C GLN A 19 -6.88 10.26 -0.60
N LYS A 20 -6.81 11.56 -0.33
CA LYS A 20 -6.80 12.59 -1.37
C LYS A 20 -5.63 12.34 -2.33
N GLY A 21 -5.94 12.37 -3.63
CA GLY A 21 -4.96 12.20 -4.70
C GLY A 21 -4.60 10.73 -4.98
N CYS A 22 -5.13 9.74 -4.26
CA CYS A 22 -4.95 8.34 -4.65
C CYS A 22 -5.89 8.01 -5.82
N ILE A 23 -5.31 7.61 -6.95
CA ILE A 23 -6.03 7.29 -8.19
C ILE A 23 -6.40 5.80 -8.21
N SER A 24 -5.47 4.94 -7.80
CA SER A 24 -5.68 3.50 -7.80
C SER A 24 -4.85 2.80 -6.73
N GLU A 25 -5.34 1.64 -6.29
CA GLU A 25 -4.62 0.70 -5.43
C GLU A 25 -4.74 -0.70 -6.01
N LYS A 26 -3.63 -1.43 -6.05
CA LYS A 26 -3.56 -2.81 -6.53
C LYS A 26 -2.61 -3.61 -5.64
N LEU A 27 -3.12 -4.67 -5.02
CA LEU A 27 -2.29 -5.69 -4.40
C LEU A 27 -1.86 -6.72 -5.46
N LEU A 28 -0.57 -6.73 -5.78
CA LEU A 28 0.05 -7.64 -6.73
C LEU A 28 0.72 -8.80 -5.97
N ARG A 29 0.52 -10.02 -6.46
CA ARG A 29 1.23 -11.22 -5.99
C ARG A 29 2.34 -11.55 -6.97
N ALA A 30 3.57 -11.72 -6.49
CA ALA A 30 4.66 -12.18 -7.34
C ALA A 30 4.38 -13.61 -7.84
N ARG A 31 4.78 -13.91 -9.08
CA ARG A 31 4.51 -15.22 -9.71
C ARG A 31 5.40 -16.33 -9.18
N GLU A 32 6.64 -16.01 -8.81
CA GLU A 32 7.67 -16.99 -8.45
C GLU A 32 7.97 -17.05 -6.95
N ARG A 33 7.64 -16.00 -6.20
CA ARG A 33 7.87 -15.88 -4.76
C ARG A 33 6.58 -15.50 -4.06
N GLY A 34 6.36 -15.98 -2.84
CA GLY A 34 5.17 -15.68 -2.02
C GLY A 34 5.12 -14.23 -1.51
N GLU A 35 5.65 -13.29 -2.28
CA GLU A 35 5.78 -11.88 -1.98
C GLU A 35 4.59 -11.11 -2.54
N PHE A 36 4.24 -10.04 -1.85
CA PHE A 36 3.19 -9.12 -2.26
C PHE A 36 3.77 -7.73 -2.40
N ILE A 37 3.27 -6.99 -3.39
CA ILE A 37 3.53 -5.56 -3.57
C ILE A 37 2.19 -4.87 -3.61
N SER A 38 2.01 -3.84 -2.80
CA SER A 38 0.93 -2.89 -3.02
C SER A 38 1.44 -1.78 -3.92
N TYR A 39 0.81 -1.64 -5.07
CA TYR A 39 1.05 -0.61 -6.06
C TYR A 39 -0.09 0.40 -5.97
N SER A 40 0.25 1.68 -5.92
CA SER A 40 -0.75 2.74 -5.94
C SER A 40 -0.30 3.88 -6.84
N GLU A 41 -1.26 4.45 -7.55
CA GLU A 41 -1.06 5.61 -8.42
C GLU A 41 -1.61 6.84 -7.73
N TRP A 42 -0.90 7.96 -7.85
CA TRP A 42 -1.23 9.20 -7.18
C TRP A 42 -1.17 10.37 -8.14
N GLU A 43 -2.02 11.37 -7.88
CA GLU A 43 -2.14 12.58 -8.69
C GLU A 43 -0.88 13.45 -8.61
N THR A 44 -0.30 13.59 -7.41
CA THR A 44 0.93 14.37 -7.21
C THR A 44 1.81 13.76 -6.12
N GLU A 45 3.10 14.11 -6.13
CA GLU A 45 4.03 13.77 -5.04
C GLU A 45 3.59 14.38 -3.70
N ALA A 46 3.01 15.58 -3.71
CA ALA A 46 2.48 16.21 -2.48
C ALA A 46 1.31 15.43 -1.86
N ASP A 47 0.52 14.70 -2.66
CA ASP A 47 -0.50 13.78 -2.15
C ASP A 47 0.13 12.55 -1.50
N ILE A 48 1.20 12.02 -2.08
CA ILE A 48 1.98 10.91 -1.51
C ILE A 48 2.60 11.31 -0.17
N GLU A 49 3.24 12.48 -0.08
CA GLU A 49 3.82 12.99 1.16
C GLU A 49 2.75 13.17 2.24
N ARG A 50 1.62 13.78 1.89
CA ARG A 50 0.48 13.94 2.79
C ARG A 50 -0.03 12.61 3.30
N TYR A 51 -0.19 11.62 2.43
CA TYR A 51 -0.57 10.27 2.81
C TYR A 51 0.45 9.64 3.76
N THR A 52 1.74 9.70 3.43
CA THR A 52 2.82 9.08 4.22
C THR A 52 2.88 9.65 5.65
N ASN A 53 2.49 10.91 5.83
CA ASN A 53 2.40 11.57 7.13
C ASN A 53 1.03 11.41 7.83
N SER A 54 0.04 10.81 7.17
CA SER A 54 -1.33 10.71 7.67
C SER A 54 -1.50 9.63 8.74
N ALA A 55 -2.61 9.73 9.50
CA ALA A 55 -3.01 8.69 10.44
C ALA A 55 -3.32 7.36 9.73
N ALA A 56 -3.83 7.41 8.50
CA ALA A 56 -4.14 6.22 7.71
C ALA A 56 -2.87 5.43 7.38
N HIS A 57 -1.77 6.09 6.98
CA HIS A 57 -0.50 5.40 6.73
C HIS A 57 0.06 4.76 8.00
N LYS A 58 0.01 5.44 9.15
CA LYS A 58 0.43 4.86 10.44
C LYS A 58 -0.40 3.62 10.80
N GLN A 59 -1.71 3.66 10.55
CA GLN A 59 -2.60 2.54 10.77
C GLN A 59 -2.25 1.35 9.86
N ILE A 60 -2.04 1.59 8.56
CA ILE A 60 -1.63 0.56 7.59
C ILE A 60 -0.27 -0.06 7.99
N VAL A 61 0.71 0.74 8.40
CA VAL A 61 1.99 0.23 8.90
C VAL A 61 1.79 -0.66 10.14
N SER A 62 0.87 -0.30 11.04
CA SER A 62 0.53 -1.13 12.20
C SER A 62 -0.10 -2.47 11.79
N HIS A 63 -1.06 -2.46 10.85
CA HIS A 63 -1.72 -3.67 10.34
C HIS A 63 -0.78 -4.58 9.56
N THR A 64 0.25 -4.02 8.92
CA THR A 64 1.23 -4.80 8.16
C THR A 64 2.32 -5.38 9.04
N ARG A 65 2.74 -4.68 10.11
CA ARG A 65 3.69 -5.21 11.10
C ARG A 65 3.15 -6.39 11.91
N SER A 66 1.83 -6.48 12.08
CA SER A 66 1.21 -7.65 12.72
C SER A 66 1.28 -8.91 11.82
N VAL A 67 1.59 -8.75 10.54
CA VAL A 67 1.94 -9.84 9.63
C VAL A 67 3.41 -10.23 9.85
N LYS A 68 3.63 -11.37 10.54
CA LYS A 68 4.98 -11.89 10.85
C LYS A 68 5.89 -11.89 9.62
N GLY A 69 7.04 -11.20 9.71
CA GLY A 69 8.09 -11.19 8.69
C GLY A 69 7.92 -10.15 7.58
N ALA A 70 6.86 -9.33 7.62
CA ALA A 70 6.65 -8.29 6.62
C ALA A 70 7.44 -7.02 6.97
N SER A 71 8.39 -6.65 6.10
CA SER A 71 9.01 -5.33 6.05
C SER A 71 8.54 -4.64 4.76
N ALA A 72 7.69 -3.63 4.88
CA ALA A 72 7.26 -2.85 3.73
C ALA A 72 8.35 -1.81 3.38
N VAL A 73 8.90 -1.91 2.17
CA VAL A 73 9.78 -0.88 1.60
C VAL A 73 8.95 -0.08 0.62
N VAL A 74 8.79 1.22 0.90
CA VAL A 74 8.11 2.14 -0.02
C VAL A 74 9.12 2.66 -1.03
N LYS A 75 8.76 2.63 -2.31
CA LYS A 75 9.54 3.19 -3.41
C LYS A 75 8.62 4.05 -4.26
N LEU A 76 9.10 5.23 -4.62
CA LEU A 76 8.41 6.14 -5.54
C LEU A 76 8.97 5.92 -6.94
N TYR A 77 8.09 5.98 -7.94
CA TYR A 77 8.44 5.75 -9.34
C TYR A 77 7.75 6.80 -10.19
N ASP A 78 8.48 7.29 -11.18
CA ASP A 78 7.89 8.09 -12.26
C ASP A 78 7.40 7.15 -13.36
N LEU A 79 6.22 7.45 -13.90
CA LEU A 79 5.73 6.79 -15.10
C LEU A 79 6.56 7.26 -16.29
N VAL A 80 7.34 6.35 -16.88
CA VAL A 80 8.07 6.59 -18.13
C VAL A 80 7.21 6.08 -19.28
N ASN A 81 6.68 7.02 -20.07
CA ASN A 81 5.93 6.75 -21.30
C ASN A 81 6.82 6.90 -22.54
#